data_AF-A0A349L692-F1
#
_entry.id   AF-A0A349L692-F1
#
_cell.length_a   1.000
_cell.length_b   1.000
_cell.length_c   1.000
_cell.angle_alpha   90.00
_cell.angle_beta   90.00
_cell.angle_gamma   90.00
#
_symmetry.space_group_name_H-M   'P 1'
#
loop_
_entity.id
_entity.type
_entity.pdbx_description
1 polymer ?
#
loop_
_entity_poly.entity_id
_entity_poly.type
_entity_poly.pdbx_seq_one_letter_code
_entity_poly.pdbx_strand_id
1 'polypeptide(L)'
;MIRDQETLTLLLDSVARFVREVLLPHEAEVAASDTIAPAVVAQMRALGLFGLAIPEQYGGLALSMEEEVRVAFEIARASPAFRSLIGTNNGIGA
;
A
#
# COMPACT_ATOMS: atom_id res chain seq x y z
N MET A 1 4.33 2.38 18.16
CA MET A 1 4.14 3.77 18.57
C MET A 1 4.36 4.63 17.36
N ILE A 2 3.32 5.38 17.00
CA ILE A 2 3.33 6.34 15.90
C ILE A 2 4.41 7.40 16.15
N ARG A 3 5.23 7.65 15.14
CA ARG A 3 6.37 8.59 15.21
C ARG A 3 5.91 10.02 14.96
N ASP A 4 5.04 10.19 13.96
CA ASP A 4 4.44 11.47 13.59
C ASP A 4 2.99 11.25 13.11
N GLN A 5 2.06 11.79 13.89
CA GLN A 5 0.62 11.65 13.65
C GLN A 5 0.15 12.42 12.40
N GLU A 6 0.72 13.59 12.12
CA GLU A 6 0.31 14.43 10.99
C GLU A 6 0.77 13.79 9.68
N THR A 7 2.05 13.41 9.60
CA THR A 7 2.61 12.70 8.44
C THR A 7 1.88 11.38 8.17
N LEU A 8 1.59 10.60 9.23
CA LEU A 8 0.81 9.37 9.08
C LEU A 8 -0.60 9.65 8.53
N THR A 9 -1.25 10.72 8.98
CA THR A 9 -2.61 11.05 8.54
C THR A 9 -2.62 11.41 7.05
N LEU A 10 -1.65 12.21 6.58
CA LEU A 10 -1.49 12.53 5.16
C LEU A 10 -1.22 11.29 4.29
N LEU A 11 -0.41 10.36 4.80
CA LEU A 11 -0.16 9.07 4.14
C LEU A 11 -1.46 8.26 4.05
N LEU A 12 -2.17 8.07 5.16
CA LEU A 12 -3.41 7.31 5.19
C LEU A 12 -4.49 7.91 4.29
N ASP A 13 -4.62 9.25 4.24
CA ASP A 13 -5.55 9.93 3.34
C ASP A 13 -5.21 9.70 1.87
N SER A 14 -3.91 9.72 1.54
CA SER A 14 -3.42 9.43 0.18
C SER A 14 -3.70 7.98 -0.22
N VAL A 15 -3.43 7.03 0.67
CA VAL A 15 -3.73 5.60 0.47
C VAL A 15 -5.23 5.37 0.36
N ALA A 16 -6.04 5.96 1.24
CA ALA A 16 -7.49 5.83 1.21
C ALA A 16 -8.09 6.39 -0.08
N ARG A 17 -7.56 7.51 -0.59
CA ARG A 17 -7.95 8.04 -1.90
C ARG A 17 -7.58 7.09 -3.04
N PHE A 18 -6.34 6.60 -3.06
CA PHE A 18 -5.89 5.63 -4.05
C PHE A 18 -6.73 4.35 -4.05
N VAL A 19 -7.10 3.85 -2.86
CA VAL A 19 -8.00 2.71 -2.71
C VAL A 19 -9.36 3.01 -3.36
N ARG A 20 -9.99 4.15 -3.04
CA ARG A 20 -11.31 4.51 -3.57
C ARG A 20 -11.32 4.79 -5.07
N GLU A 21 -10.32 5.50 -5.57
CA GLU A 21 -10.32 6.04 -6.94
C GLU A 21 -9.62 5.11 -7.93
N VAL A 22 -8.72 4.25 -7.47
CA VAL A 22 -7.94 3.35 -8.32
C VAL A 22 -8.21 1.88 -7.99
N LEU A 23 -8.04 1.43 -6.74
CA LEU A 23 -8.14 -0.01 -6.47
C LEU A 23 -9.56 -0.56 -6.63
N LEU A 24 -10.55 0.08 -5.99
CA LEU A 24 -11.94 -0.37 -6.03
C LEU A 24 -12.50 -0.47 -7.47
N PRO A 25 -12.32 0.54 -8.35
CA PRO A 25 -12.79 0.43 -9.74
C PRO A 25 -12.15 -0.70 -10.55
N HIS A 26 -10.93 -1.13 -10.20
CA HIS A 26 -10.21 -2.18 -10.95
C HIS A 26 -10.45 -3.59 -10.39
N GLU A 27 -11.21 -3.77 -9.30
CA GLU A 27 -11.43 -5.09 -8.69
C GLU A 27 -12.05 -6.11 -9.65
N ALA A 28 -13.07 -5.68 -10.40
CA ALA A 28 -13.76 -6.57 -11.34
C ALA A 28 -12.84 -7.02 -12.48
N GLU A 29 -11.97 -6.14 -12.97
CA GLU A 29 -10.99 -6.46 -14.00
C GLU A 29 -9.94 -7.45 -13.48
N VAL A 30 -9.42 -7.22 -12.27
CA VAL A 30 -8.46 -8.13 -11.62
C VAL A 30 -9.08 -9.51 -11.42
N ALA A 31 -10.33 -9.58 -10.95
CA ALA A 31 -11.03 -10.84 -10.75
C ALA A 31 -11.30 -11.60 -12.06
N ALA A 32 -11.51 -10.90 -13.17
CA ALA A 32 -11.77 -11.50 -14.47
C ALA A 32 -10.50 -11.92 -15.23
N SER A 33 -9.38 -11.22 -15.01
CA SER A 33 -8.13 -11.39 -15.76
C SER A 33 -7.00 -12.05 -14.97
N ASP A 34 -7.21 -12.31 -13.69
CA ASP A 34 -6.19 -12.78 -12.73
C ASP A 34 -4.92 -11.92 -12.72
N THR A 35 -5.02 -10.66 -13.16
CA THR A 35 -3.88 -9.78 -13.38
C THR A 35 -4.16 -8.38 -12.83
N ILE A 36 -3.22 -7.84 -12.05
CA ILE A 36 -3.23 -6.42 -11.68
C ILE A 36 -2.53 -5.63 -12.78
N ALA A 37 -3.24 -4.66 -13.37
CA ALA A 37 -2.71 -3.85 -14.46
C ALA A 37 -1.36 -3.19 -14.08
N PRO A 38 -0.33 -3.22 -14.96
CA PRO A 38 0.98 -2.66 -14.67
C PRO A 38 0.96 -1.19 -14.25
N ALA A 39 0.01 -0.40 -14.78
CA ALA A 39 -0.18 1.00 -14.40
C ALA A 39 -0.63 1.16 -12.93
N VAL A 40 -1.46 0.25 -12.41
CA VAL A 40 -1.86 0.24 -10.99
C VAL A 40 -0.64 -0.12 -10.14
N VAL A 41 0.13 -1.13 -10.52
CA VAL A 41 1.37 -1.51 -9.82
C VAL A 41 2.38 -0.35 -9.80
N ALA A 42 2.54 0.38 -10.91
CA ALA A 42 3.42 1.54 -10.98
C ALA A 42 2.99 2.65 -10.01
N GLN A 43 1.70 2.91 -9.88
CA GLN A 43 1.18 3.87 -8.90
C GLN A 43 1.42 3.39 -7.46
N MET A 44 1.23 2.10 -7.17
CA MET A 44 1.57 1.53 -5.85
C MET A 44 3.05 1.72 -5.51
N ARG A 45 3.96 1.61 -6.51
CA ARG A 45 5.39 1.90 -6.34
C ARG A 45 5.65 3.38 -6.06
N ALA A 46 5.00 4.27 -6.82
CA ALA A 46 5.13 5.72 -6.63
C ALA A 46 4.65 6.18 -5.25
N LEU A 47 3.66 5.49 -4.66
CA LEU A 47 3.19 5.71 -3.29
C LEU A 47 4.09 5.08 -2.21
N GLY A 48 5.17 4.38 -2.58
CA GLY A 48 6.09 3.77 -1.62
C GLY A 48 5.59 2.47 -0.96
N LEU A 49 4.51 1.86 -1.48
CA LEU A 49 3.83 0.73 -0.83
C LEU A 49 4.65 -0.57 -0.77
N PHE A 50 5.80 -0.64 -1.45
CA PHE A 50 6.69 -1.81 -1.49
C PHE A 50 7.87 -1.73 -0.51
N GLY A 51 7.98 -0.65 0.28
CA GLY A 51 9.07 -0.43 1.21
C GLY A 51 8.60 0.25 2.50
N LEU A 52 7.48 -0.23 3.06
CA LEU A 52 6.83 0.43 4.20
C LEU A 52 7.77 0.54 5.41
N ALA A 53 8.42 -0.56 5.82
CA ALA A 53 9.33 -0.58 6.96
C ALA A 53 10.81 -0.31 6.58
N ILE A 54 11.13 -0.23 5.29
CA ILE A 54 12.52 -0.03 4.82
C ILE A 54 13.00 1.37 5.25
N PRO A 55 14.22 1.52 5.81
CA PRO A 55 14.77 2.83 6.17
C PRO A 55 14.82 3.81 4.99
N GLU A 56 14.58 5.09 5.25
CA GLU A 56 14.56 6.16 4.24
C GLU A 56 15.88 6.27 3.45
N GLN A 57 17.02 6.02 4.10
CA GLN A 57 18.34 5.99 3.45
C GLN A 57 18.47 4.92 2.35
N TYR A 58 17.57 3.94 2.33
CA TYR A 58 17.46 2.91 1.29
C TYR A 58 16.21 3.10 0.40
N GLY A 59 15.52 4.23 0.53
CA GLY A 59 14.36 4.58 -0.29
C GLY A 59 13.01 4.06 0.20
N GLY A 60 12.90 3.64 1.47
CA GLY A 60 11.63 3.25 2.09
C GLY A 60 10.97 4.37 2.91
N LEU A 61 9.87 4.03 3.60
CA LEU A 61 9.08 4.96 4.43
C LEU A 61 9.40 4.85 5.93
N ALA A 62 10.25 3.89 6.31
CA ALA A 62 10.69 3.62 7.67
C ALA A 62 9.54 3.48 8.71
N LEU A 63 8.33 3.09 8.28
CA LEU A 63 7.15 3.00 9.13
C LEU A 63 7.40 2.05 10.31
N SER A 64 6.91 2.43 11.48
CA SER A 64 6.79 1.50 12.60
C SER A 64 5.70 0.46 12.33
N MET A 65 5.74 -0.67 13.05
CA MET A 65 4.73 -1.73 12.90
C MET A 65 3.29 -1.22 13.06
N GLU A 66 3.06 -0.26 13.95
CA GLU A 66 1.72 0.31 14.17
C GLU A 66 1.27 1.15 12.97
N GLU A 67 2.17 1.92 12.37
CA GLU A 67 1.91 2.73 11.18
C GLU A 67 1.66 1.82 9.96
N GLU A 68 2.46 0.76 9.81
CA GLU A 68 2.31 -0.23 8.74
C GLU A 68 0.95 -0.93 8.82
N VAL A 69 0.52 -1.36 10.02
CA VAL A 69 -0.80 -1.99 10.22
C VAL A 69 -1.94 -1.06 9.81
N ARG A 70 -1.83 0.25 10.08
CA ARG A 70 -2.84 1.23 9.67
C ARG A 70 -2.91 1.38 8.14
N VAL A 71 -1.76 1.41 7.47
CA VAL A 71 -1.70 1.41 5.99
C VAL A 71 -2.30 0.12 5.43
N ALA A 72 -1.99 -1.03 6.05
CA ALA A 72 -2.54 -2.31 5.65
C ALA A 72 -4.07 -2.37 5.79
N PHE A 73 -4.64 -1.77 6.84
CA PHE A 73 -6.11 -1.66 6.98
C PHE A 73 -6.76 -0.85 5.87
N GLU A 74 -6.15 0.26 5.44
CA GLU A 74 -6.70 1.05 4.34
C GLU A 74 -6.68 0.28 3.01
N ILE A 75 -5.56 -0.38 2.69
CA ILE A 75 -5.44 -1.19 1.46
C ILE A 75 -6.40 -2.39 1.48
N ALA A 76 -6.60 -3.00 2.65
CA ALA A 76 -7.50 -4.13 2.83
C ALA A 76 -8.99 -3.80 2.65
N ARG A 77 -9.35 -2.53 2.44
CA ARG A 77 -10.71 -2.15 2.01
C ARG A 77 -11.00 -2.53 0.57
N ALA A 78 -9.97 -2.76 -0.24
CA ALA A 78 -10.09 -3.30 -1.60
C ALA A 78 -9.72 -4.80 -1.63
N SER A 79 -9.80 -5.39 -2.82
CA SER A 79 -9.55 -6.80 -3.07
C SER A 79 -8.24 -7.28 -2.44
N PRO A 80 -8.23 -8.45 -1.78
CA PRO A 80 -7.02 -9.04 -1.21
C PRO A 80 -5.87 -9.24 -2.20
N ALA A 81 -6.15 -9.27 -3.51
CA ALA A 81 -5.14 -9.34 -4.56
C ALA A 81 -4.12 -8.20 -4.46
N PHE A 82 -4.58 -6.96 -4.25
CA PHE A 82 -3.70 -5.79 -4.15
C PHE A 82 -2.82 -5.84 -2.89
N ARG A 83 -3.42 -6.20 -1.75
CA ARG A 83 -2.68 -6.38 -0.48
C ARG A 83 -1.63 -7.49 -0.61
N SER A 84 -1.98 -8.59 -1.26
CA SER A 84 -1.08 -9.75 -1.42
C SER A 84 0.14 -9.40 -2.28
N LEU A 85 -0.04 -8.56 -3.31
CA LEU A 85 1.05 -8.12 -4.18
C LEU A 85 2.17 -7.38 -3.40
N ILE A 86 1.80 -6.48 -2.50
CA ILE A 86 2.79 -5.74 -1.69
C ILE A 86 3.21 -6.49 -0.41
N GLY A 87 2.34 -7.34 0.13
CA GLY A 87 2.55 -8.00 1.42
C GLY A 87 3.74 -8.95 1.44
N THR A 88 4.03 -9.64 0.33
CA THR A 88 5.24 -10.48 0.22
C THR A 88 6.51 -9.63 0.36
N ASN A 89 6.51 -8.45 -0.24
CA ASN A 89 7.66 -7.55 -0.24
C ASN A 89 7.89 -6.91 1.14
N ASN A 90 6.81 -6.50 1.82
CA ASN A 90 6.89 -5.84 3.12
C ASN A 90 7.04 -6.83 4.30
N GLY A 91 6.61 -8.09 4.16
CA GLY A 91 6.56 -9.04 5.27
C GLY A 91 7.61 -10.16 5.23
N ILE A 92 7.86 -10.75 4.05
CA ILE A 92 8.77 -11.92 3.93
C ILE A 92 10.17 -11.49 3.47
N GLY A 93 10.25 -10.48 2.60
CA GLY A 93 11.50 -10.00 2.00
C GLY A 93 12.04 -8.68 2.55
N ALA A 94 11.43 -8.13 3.60
CA ALA A 94 11.81 -6.86 4.23
C ALA A 94 12.80 -7.04 5.39
#